data_AF-E0S6G4-F1
#
_entry.id   AF-E0S6G4-F1
#
_cell.length_a   1.000
_cell.length_b   1.000
_cell.length_c   1.000
_cell.angle_alpha   90.00
_cell.angle_beta   90.00
_cell.angle_gamma   90.00
#
_symmetry.space_group_name_H-M   'P 1'
#
loop_
_entity.id
_entity.type
_entity.pdbx_description
1 polymer ?
#
loop_
_entity_poly.entity_id
_entity_poly.type
_entity_poly.pdbx_seq_one_letter_code
_entity_poly.pdbx_strand_id
1 'polypeptide(L)'
;MTMSSKILTQKLEDLQPVVTAGCVIQSSYELVENGIDATLSDLILPGFVNFFGPGLCANIVYKQAELSKESLISYFVGMIIFSILSQTRFLWISSAIFPVMGKGFMLISLKNNNKPFHLIVGWLMALEMSGVLVQKLLFNKKMKVTGDKVGEIFILILGLGLGRLYRLPDYTMMVVVFLIALGPFVQYILSLPPFSQKKQKKERAKYPRIKLPKRRAAQKAQDTLKTGKMK
;
A
#
# COMPACT_ATOMS: atom_id res chain seq x y z
N MET A 1 -14.29 -29.07 21.09
CA MET A 1 -13.42 -27.90 20.85
C MET A 1 -14.10 -26.95 19.86
N THR A 2 -15.05 -26.12 20.31
CA THR A 2 -15.84 -25.21 19.44
C THR A 2 -16.03 -23.81 20.04
N MET A 3 -15.51 -23.57 21.24
CA MET A 3 -15.64 -22.28 21.94
C MET A 3 -14.61 -21.23 21.48
N SER A 4 -13.41 -21.67 21.04
CA SER A 4 -12.33 -20.76 20.63
C SER A 4 -12.58 -20.11 19.26
N SER A 5 -13.30 -20.78 18.34
CA SER A 5 -13.59 -20.21 17.02
C SER A 5 -14.58 -19.05 17.09
N LYS A 6 -15.63 -19.16 17.91
CA LYS A 6 -16.68 -18.12 18.04
C LYS A 6 -16.14 -16.78 18.57
N ILE A 7 -15.28 -16.84 19.60
CA ILE A 7 -14.64 -15.65 20.19
C ILE A 7 -13.68 -15.00 19.18
N LEU A 8 -13.01 -15.80 18.35
CA LEU A 8 -12.12 -15.28 17.32
C LEU A 8 -12.92 -14.58 16.22
N THR A 9 -14.01 -15.17 15.73
CA THR A 9 -14.89 -14.54 14.72
C THR A 9 -15.49 -13.22 15.21
N GLN A 10 -15.97 -13.17 16.46
CA GLN A 10 -16.57 -11.95 16.99
C GLN A 10 -15.55 -10.81 17.17
N LYS A 11 -14.33 -11.15 17.64
CA LYS A 11 -13.22 -10.18 17.70
C LYS A 11 -12.69 -9.77 16.33
N LEU A 12 -12.85 -10.61 15.30
CA LEU A 12 -12.48 -10.30 13.92
C LEU A 12 -13.44 -9.29 13.30
N GLU A 13 -14.74 -9.44 13.54
CA GLU A 13 -15.78 -8.51 13.07
C GLU A 13 -15.56 -7.11 13.66
N ASP A 14 -15.26 -7.01 14.96
CA ASP A 14 -14.92 -5.74 15.62
C ASP A 14 -13.65 -5.08 15.05
N LEU A 15 -12.72 -5.88 14.52
CA LEU A 15 -11.46 -5.37 13.95
C LEU A 15 -11.61 -4.92 12.49
N GLN A 16 -12.66 -5.35 11.80
CA GLN A 16 -12.86 -5.10 10.37
C GLN A 16 -12.93 -3.61 10.02
N PRO A 17 -13.60 -2.72 10.79
CA PRO A 17 -13.60 -1.28 10.52
C PRO A 17 -12.20 -0.66 10.61
N VAL A 18 -11.41 -1.08 11.61
CA VAL A 18 -10.04 -0.60 11.82
C VAL A 18 -9.13 -1.05 10.68
N VAL A 19 -9.22 -2.32 10.29
CA VAL A 19 -8.47 -2.85 9.15
C VAL A 19 -8.86 -2.14 7.85
N THR A 20 -10.16 -1.87 7.65
CA THR A 20 -10.66 -1.12 6.49
C THR A 20 -10.07 0.28 6.45
N ALA A 21 -10.11 1.03 7.55
CA ALA A 21 -9.50 2.36 7.63
C ALA A 21 -7.99 2.31 7.34
N GLY A 22 -7.28 1.29 7.85
CA GLY A 22 -5.88 1.06 7.54
C GLY A 22 -5.58 0.75 6.07
N CYS A 23 -6.42 -0.04 5.42
CA CYS A 23 -6.31 -0.31 3.98
C CYS A 23 -6.60 0.95 3.15
N VAL A 24 -7.53 1.79 3.59
CA VAL A 24 -7.83 3.08 2.95
C VAL A 24 -6.65 4.03 3.04
N ILE A 25 -6.00 4.11 4.20
CA ILE A 25 -4.75 4.86 4.37
C ILE A 25 -3.68 4.40 3.38
N GLN A 26 -3.48 3.09 3.22
CA GLN A 26 -2.52 2.57 2.24
C GLN A 26 -2.91 2.94 0.81
N SER A 27 -4.19 2.79 0.45
CA SER A 27 -4.69 3.18 -0.88
C SER A 27 -4.46 4.67 -1.13
N SER A 28 -4.62 5.52 -0.13
CA SER A 28 -4.35 6.96 -0.23
C SER A 28 -2.87 7.27 -0.39
N TYR A 29 -1.97 6.53 0.28
CA TYR A 29 -0.53 6.62 0.01
C TYR A 29 -0.21 6.29 -1.44
N GLU A 30 -0.76 5.20 -1.97
CA GLU A 30 -0.54 4.80 -3.36
C GLU A 30 -1.02 5.89 -4.34
N LEU A 31 -2.15 6.55 -4.06
CA LEU A 31 -2.64 7.67 -4.88
C LEU A 31 -1.69 8.87 -4.85
N VAL A 32 -1.17 9.22 -3.68
CA VAL A 32 -0.21 10.32 -3.53
C VAL A 32 1.14 10.00 -4.18
N GLU A 33 1.66 8.79 -4.02
CA GLU A 33 2.89 8.33 -4.69
C GLU A 33 2.77 8.35 -6.22
N ASN A 34 1.55 8.16 -6.73
CA ASN A 34 1.25 8.20 -8.15
C ASN A 34 0.96 9.61 -8.68
N GLY A 35 1.08 10.65 -7.84
CA GLY A 35 1.05 12.06 -8.24
C GLY A 35 -0.28 12.77 -8.04
N ILE A 36 -1.22 12.20 -7.27
CA ILE A 36 -2.43 12.91 -6.82
C ILE A 36 -2.09 13.72 -5.58
N ASP A 37 -2.55 14.97 -5.51
CA ASP A 37 -2.29 15.83 -4.36
C ASP A 37 -2.86 15.24 -3.06
N ALA A 38 -2.17 15.46 -1.94
CA ALA A 38 -2.54 14.91 -0.63
C ALA A 38 -3.75 15.63 0.02
N THR A 39 -4.37 16.56 -0.70
CA THR A 39 -5.55 17.32 -0.31
C THR A 39 -6.77 16.39 -0.25
N LEU A 40 -7.56 16.51 0.82
CA LEU A 40 -8.72 15.65 1.04
C LEU A 40 -9.72 15.71 -0.13
N SER A 41 -9.97 16.91 -0.68
CA SER A 41 -10.88 17.11 -1.82
C SER A 41 -10.49 16.29 -3.04
N ASP A 42 -9.19 16.22 -3.30
CA ASP A 42 -8.64 15.65 -4.53
C ASP A 42 -8.42 14.14 -4.38
N LEU A 43 -8.35 13.65 -3.13
CA LEU A 43 -8.25 12.22 -2.82
C LEU A 43 -9.60 11.53 -2.66
N ILE A 44 -10.68 12.20 -2.24
CA ILE A 44 -11.94 11.51 -1.91
C ILE A 44 -12.46 10.69 -3.08
N LEU A 45 -12.51 11.26 -4.29
CA LEU A 45 -13.09 10.56 -5.44
C LEU A 45 -12.13 9.50 -6.01
N PRO A 46 -10.85 9.79 -6.29
CA PRO A 46 -9.88 8.77 -6.71
C PRO A 46 -9.69 7.66 -5.67
N GLY A 47 -9.68 8.00 -4.39
CA GLY A 47 -9.66 7.08 -3.25
C GLY A 47 -10.84 6.12 -3.26
N PHE A 48 -12.04 6.64 -3.49
CA PHE A 48 -13.25 5.84 -3.47
C PHE A 48 -13.26 4.85 -4.64
N VAL A 49 -12.92 5.34 -5.83
CA VAL A 49 -12.84 4.53 -7.04
C VAL A 49 -11.73 3.48 -6.92
N ASN A 50 -10.55 3.83 -6.40
CA ASN A 50 -9.44 2.89 -6.22
C ASN A 50 -9.75 1.81 -5.18
N PHE A 51 -10.41 2.18 -4.07
CA PHE A 51 -10.67 1.27 -2.97
C PHE A 51 -11.88 0.36 -3.21
N PHE A 52 -13.02 0.92 -3.62
CA PHE A 52 -14.27 0.16 -3.80
C PHE A 52 -14.50 -0.28 -5.25
N GLY A 53 -13.99 0.47 -6.23
CA GLY A 53 -14.23 0.21 -7.66
C GLY A 53 -13.92 -1.23 -8.07
N PRO A 54 -12.75 -1.80 -7.72
CA PRO A 54 -12.41 -3.15 -8.14
C PRO A 54 -13.42 -4.20 -7.67
N GLY A 55 -13.82 -4.14 -6.40
CA GLY A 55 -14.79 -5.07 -5.81
C GLY A 55 -16.20 -4.93 -6.40
N LEU A 56 -16.63 -3.68 -6.64
CA LEU A 56 -17.91 -3.40 -7.28
C LEU A 56 -17.95 -3.89 -8.72
N CYS A 57 -16.85 -3.78 -9.47
CA CYS A 57 -16.75 -4.36 -10.81
C CYS A 57 -16.75 -5.89 -10.78
N ALA A 58 -16.08 -6.51 -9.79
CA ALA A 58 -16.04 -7.96 -9.64
C ALA A 58 -17.43 -8.58 -9.38
N ASN A 59 -18.37 -7.81 -8.83
CA ASN A 59 -19.75 -8.24 -8.63
C ASN A 59 -20.52 -8.62 -9.91
N ILE A 60 -20.02 -8.23 -11.09
CA ILE A 60 -20.57 -8.68 -12.38
C ILE A 60 -20.51 -10.21 -12.49
N VAL A 61 -19.48 -10.84 -11.91
CA VAL A 61 -19.34 -12.31 -11.90
C VAL A 61 -20.20 -12.93 -10.81
N TYR A 62 -20.06 -12.41 -9.58
CA TYR A 62 -20.74 -12.92 -8.41
C TYR A 62 -20.85 -11.82 -7.35
N LYS A 63 -22.06 -11.54 -6.87
CA LYS A 63 -22.31 -10.50 -5.86
C LYS A 63 -21.69 -10.89 -4.52
N GLN A 64 -20.53 -10.32 -4.22
CA GLN A 64 -19.78 -10.58 -2.98
C GLN A 64 -19.35 -9.29 -2.28
N ALA A 65 -18.98 -8.24 -3.01
CA ALA A 65 -18.66 -6.94 -2.44
C ALA A 65 -19.94 -6.13 -2.20
N GLU A 66 -20.13 -5.63 -0.98
CA GLU A 66 -21.25 -4.76 -0.67
C GLU A 66 -20.75 -3.48 -0.02
N LEU A 67 -21.31 -2.35 -0.43
CA LEU A 67 -21.07 -1.06 0.21
C LEU A 67 -21.92 -0.96 1.47
N SER A 68 -21.40 -1.46 2.58
CA SER A 68 -22.04 -1.31 3.89
C SER A 68 -21.82 0.09 4.45
N LYS A 69 -22.74 0.54 5.33
CA LYS A 69 -22.58 1.83 6.04
C LYS A 69 -21.27 1.88 6.83
N GLU A 70 -20.90 0.77 7.47
CA GLU A 70 -19.67 0.66 8.25
C GLU A 70 -18.41 0.80 7.38
N SER A 71 -18.43 0.23 6.17
CA SER A 71 -17.31 0.34 5.22
C SER A 71 -17.14 1.79 4.73
N LEU A 72 -18.25 2.50 4.48
CA LEU A 72 -18.24 3.91 4.09
C LEU A 72 -17.73 4.81 5.23
N ILE A 73 -18.20 4.58 6.47
CA ILE A 73 -17.72 5.34 7.63
C ILE A 73 -16.21 5.11 7.82
N SER A 74 -15.78 3.85 7.75
CA SER A 74 -14.35 3.49 7.88
C SER A 74 -13.50 4.10 6.76
N TYR A 75 -14.07 4.22 5.55
CA TYR A 75 -13.44 4.92 4.43
C TYR A 75 -13.21 6.40 4.74
N PHE A 76 -14.26 7.13 5.13
CA PHE A 76 -14.11 8.55 5.47
C PHE A 76 -13.17 8.78 6.65
N VAL A 77 -13.25 7.92 7.68
CA VAL A 77 -12.33 7.97 8.83
C VAL A 77 -10.87 7.75 8.39
N GLY A 78 -10.60 6.73 7.57
CA GLY A 78 -9.27 6.46 7.03
C GLY A 78 -8.73 7.62 6.20
N MET A 79 -9.58 8.23 5.37
CA MET A 79 -9.23 9.41 4.55
C MET A 79 -8.88 10.64 5.38
N ILE A 80 -9.67 10.92 6.42
CA ILE A 80 -9.41 12.05 7.35
C ILE A 80 -8.10 11.81 8.10
N ILE A 81 -7.89 10.60 8.64
CA ILE A 81 -6.66 10.23 9.33
C ILE A 81 -5.46 10.41 8.41
N PHE A 82 -5.54 9.93 7.16
CA PHE A 82 -4.49 10.11 6.18
C PHE A 82 -4.21 11.58 5.90
N SER A 83 -5.24 12.39 5.64
CA SER A 83 -5.06 13.82 5.32
C SER A 83 -4.37 14.60 6.46
N ILE A 84 -4.69 14.28 7.72
CA ILE A 84 -4.11 14.95 8.89
C ILE A 84 -2.69 14.44 9.20
N LEU A 85 -2.45 13.14 9.07
CA LEU A 85 -1.24 12.51 9.59
C LEU A 85 -0.26 12.02 8.50
N SER A 86 -0.53 12.25 7.21
CA SER A 86 0.22 11.72 6.04
C SER A 86 1.75 11.76 6.15
N GLN A 87 2.31 12.72 6.89
CA GLN A 87 3.76 12.89 7.09
C GLN A 87 4.38 12.03 8.21
N THR A 88 3.58 11.27 8.97
CA THR A 88 4.05 10.51 10.14
C THR A 88 4.52 9.10 9.78
N ARG A 89 5.64 8.67 10.37
CA ARG A 89 6.19 7.31 10.16
C ARG A 89 5.26 6.18 10.61
N PHE A 90 4.39 6.43 11.58
CA PHE A 90 3.42 5.44 12.07
C PHE A 90 2.43 5.01 10.99
N LEU A 91 2.03 5.95 10.12
CA LEU A 91 1.12 5.64 9.02
C LEU A 91 1.77 4.83 7.90
N TRP A 92 3.11 4.83 7.80
CA TRP A 92 3.83 3.96 6.88
C TRP A 92 3.87 2.50 7.36
N ILE A 93 3.97 2.28 8.68
CA ILE A 93 3.91 0.92 9.24
C ILE A 93 2.50 0.34 9.11
N SER A 94 1.47 1.15 9.36
CA SER A 94 0.08 0.74 9.19
C SER A 94 -0.22 0.36 7.74
N SER A 95 0.39 1.10 6.80
CA SER A 95 0.39 0.89 5.36
C SER A 95 0.89 -0.50 4.93
N ALA A 96 1.79 -1.12 5.71
CA ALA A 96 2.31 -2.46 5.43
C ALA A 96 1.45 -3.59 6.03
N ILE A 97 0.92 -3.38 7.25
CA ILE A 97 0.27 -4.47 8.02
C ILE A 97 -1.21 -4.61 7.65
N PHE A 98 -1.95 -3.50 7.56
CA PHE A 98 -3.39 -3.55 7.36
C PHE A 98 -3.81 -4.18 6.03
N PRO A 99 -3.14 -3.93 4.88
CA PRO A 99 -3.50 -4.59 3.62
C PRO A 99 -3.32 -6.11 3.68
N VAL A 100 -2.31 -6.61 4.39
CA VAL A 100 -2.08 -8.04 4.60
C VAL A 100 -3.23 -8.62 5.42
N MET A 101 -3.64 -7.94 6.51
CA MET A 101 -4.79 -8.38 7.30
C MET A 101 -6.09 -8.32 6.49
N GLY A 102 -6.31 -7.27 5.70
CA GLY A 102 -7.49 -7.11 4.85
C GLY A 102 -7.61 -8.21 3.80
N LYS A 103 -6.51 -8.53 3.09
CA LYS A 103 -6.47 -9.67 2.15
C LYS A 103 -6.75 -11.00 2.88
N GLY A 104 -6.19 -11.18 4.07
CA GLY A 104 -6.44 -12.36 4.90
C GLY A 104 -7.92 -12.53 5.27
N PHE A 105 -8.57 -11.46 5.73
CA PHE A 105 -9.99 -11.45 6.05
C PHE A 105 -10.86 -11.73 4.81
N MET A 106 -10.50 -11.15 3.66
CA MET A 106 -11.17 -11.45 2.40
C MET A 106 -11.10 -12.94 2.06
N LEU A 107 -9.92 -13.58 2.17
CA LEU A 107 -9.77 -15.00 1.87
C LEU A 107 -10.50 -15.90 2.87
N ILE A 108 -10.52 -15.53 4.15
CA ILE A 108 -11.33 -16.24 5.16
C ILE A 108 -12.80 -16.19 4.77
N SER A 109 -13.31 -15.01 4.40
CA SER A 109 -14.70 -14.83 3.94
C SER A 109 -15.01 -15.69 2.70
N LEU A 110 -14.13 -15.69 1.70
CA LEU A 110 -14.29 -16.50 0.49
C LEU A 110 -14.19 -18.01 0.76
N LYS A 111 -13.31 -18.43 1.67
CA LYS A 111 -13.15 -19.84 2.05
C LYS A 111 -14.41 -20.36 2.73
N ASN A 112 -14.95 -19.58 3.67
CA ASN A 112 -16.13 -19.94 4.46
C ASN A 112 -17.46 -19.73 3.72
N ASN A 113 -17.43 -19.13 2.53
CA ASN A 113 -18.61 -18.99 1.69
C ASN A 113 -19.05 -20.36 1.12
N ASN A 114 -20.35 -20.58 0.95
CA ASN A 114 -20.95 -21.80 0.40
C ASN A 114 -21.05 -21.80 -1.14
N LYS A 115 -20.63 -20.74 -1.82
CA LYS A 115 -20.72 -20.62 -3.28
C LYS A 115 -19.77 -21.58 -4.01
N PRO A 116 -20.10 -22.02 -5.22
CA PRO A 116 -19.24 -22.93 -5.96
C PRO A 116 -17.87 -22.29 -6.27
N PHE A 117 -16.82 -23.10 -6.21
CA PHE A 117 -15.43 -22.61 -6.26
C PHE A 117 -15.11 -21.83 -7.54
N HIS A 118 -15.63 -22.25 -8.69
CA HIS A 118 -15.41 -21.56 -9.97
C HIS A 118 -15.92 -20.11 -9.96
N LEU A 119 -17.04 -19.81 -9.28
CA LEU A 119 -17.54 -18.43 -9.14
C LEU A 119 -16.60 -17.59 -8.29
N ILE A 120 -16.02 -18.17 -7.24
CA ILE A 120 -15.08 -17.47 -6.38
C ILE A 120 -13.78 -17.15 -7.12
N VAL A 121 -13.27 -18.11 -7.89
CA VAL A 121 -12.09 -17.90 -8.74
C VAL A 121 -12.38 -16.83 -9.80
N GLY A 122 -13.54 -16.90 -10.46
CA GLY A 122 -13.95 -15.89 -11.43
C GLY A 122 -14.06 -14.49 -10.80
N TRP A 123 -14.61 -14.40 -9.59
CA TRP A 123 -14.69 -13.15 -8.84
C TRP A 123 -13.31 -12.59 -8.48
N LEU A 124 -12.39 -13.42 -7.98
CA LEU A 124 -11.00 -13.01 -7.68
C LEU A 124 -10.26 -12.51 -8.93
N MET A 125 -10.40 -13.21 -10.05
CA MET A 125 -9.80 -12.79 -11.32
C MET A 125 -10.40 -11.46 -11.79
N ALA A 126 -11.72 -11.30 -11.69
CA ALA A 126 -12.38 -10.05 -12.04
C ALA A 126 -11.95 -8.89 -11.14
N LEU A 127 -11.78 -9.13 -9.83
CA LEU A 127 -11.29 -8.16 -8.84
C LEU A 127 -9.89 -7.65 -9.19
N GLU A 128 -8.97 -8.54 -9.54
CA GLU A 128 -7.59 -8.16 -9.86
C GLU A 128 -7.52 -7.42 -11.20
N MET A 129 -8.25 -7.89 -12.21
CA MET A 129 -8.32 -7.23 -13.52
C MET A 129 -8.99 -5.86 -13.45
N SER A 130 -10.06 -5.73 -12.67
CA SER A 130 -10.72 -4.45 -12.43
C SER A 130 -9.83 -3.50 -11.64
N GLY A 131 -9.03 -4.00 -10.69
CA GLY A 131 -7.97 -3.24 -10.01
C GLY A 131 -7.00 -2.59 -10.99
N VAL A 132 -6.43 -3.39 -11.89
CA VAL A 132 -5.50 -2.88 -12.92
C VAL A 132 -6.18 -1.89 -13.87
N LEU A 133 -7.44 -2.14 -14.24
CA LEU A 133 -8.25 -1.22 -15.04
C LEU A 133 -8.47 0.12 -14.34
N VAL A 134 -8.87 0.10 -13.07
CA VAL A 134 -9.09 1.30 -12.26
C VAL A 134 -7.80 2.09 -12.12
N GLN A 135 -6.69 1.44 -11.79
CA GLN A 135 -5.38 2.10 -11.71
C GLN A 135 -4.97 2.71 -13.05
N LYS A 136 -5.23 2.05 -14.18
CA LYS A 136 -5.02 2.62 -15.51
C LYS A 136 -5.85 3.90 -15.70
N LEU A 137 -7.13 3.87 -15.35
CA LEU A 137 -8.04 5.01 -15.52
C LEU A 137 -7.64 6.19 -14.65
N LEU A 138 -7.24 5.94 -13.39
CA LEU A 138 -6.85 6.99 -12.45
C LEU A 138 -5.50 7.62 -12.77
N PHE A 139 -4.52 6.82 -13.21
CA PHE A 139 -3.14 7.31 -13.37
C PHE A 139 -2.70 7.45 -14.84
N ASN A 140 -3.59 7.17 -15.79
CA ASN A 140 -3.30 7.11 -17.22
C ASN A 140 -2.03 6.27 -17.56
N LYS A 141 -1.75 5.25 -16.74
CA LYS A 141 -0.57 4.38 -16.87
C LYS A 141 -0.84 3.25 -17.88
N LYS A 142 0.23 2.70 -18.47
CA LYS A 142 0.08 1.50 -19.32
C LYS A 142 -0.39 0.33 -18.45
N MET A 143 -1.37 -0.43 -18.95
CA MET A 143 -1.71 -1.74 -18.38
C MET A 143 -0.50 -2.65 -18.41
N LYS A 144 0.00 -3.01 -17.24
CA LYS A 144 1.01 -4.05 -17.09
C LYS A 144 0.59 -4.93 -15.92
N VAL A 145 0.34 -6.19 -16.22
CA VAL A 145 0.24 -7.24 -15.20
C VAL A 145 1.62 -7.91 -15.17
N THR A 146 2.35 -7.73 -14.08
CA THR A 146 3.66 -8.36 -13.90
C THR A 146 3.48 -9.85 -13.63
N GLY A 147 4.41 -10.70 -14.11
CA GLY A 147 4.37 -12.14 -13.84
C GLY A 147 4.28 -12.49 -12.36
N ASP A 148 4.92 -11.70 -11.49
CA ASP A 148 4.86 -11.86 -10.04
C ASP A 148 3.43 -11.71 -9.48
N LYS A 149 2.62 -10.81 -10.04
CA LYS A 149 1.21 -10.62 -9.67
C LYS A 149 0.37 -11.81 -10.08
N VAL A 150 0.62 -12.38 -11.25
CA VAL A 150 -0.07 -13.60 -11.70
C VAL A 150 0.27 -14.78 -10.78
N GLY A 151 1.54 -14.90 -10.37
CA GLY A 151 1.99 -15.89 -9.40
C GLY A 151 1.32 -15.73 -8.03
N GLU A 152 1.25 -14.51 -7.51
CA GLU A 152 0.53 -14.18 -6.27
C GLU A 152 -0.94 -14.63 -6.35
N ILE A 153 -1.65 -14.28 -7.41
CA ILE A 153 -3.06 -14.67 -7.61
C ILE A 153 -3.21 -16.20 -7.68
N PHE A 154 -2.30 -16.87 -8.38
CA PHE A 154 -2.31 -18.34 -8.48
C PHE A 154 -2.13 -19.01 -7.11
N ILE A 155 -1.18 -18.55 -6.29
CA ILE A 155 -0.95 -19.08 -4.93
C ILE A 155 -2.19 -18.81 -4.05
N LEU A 156 -2.82 -17.64 -4.19
CA LEU A 156 -4.06 -17.33 -3.46
C LEU A 156 -5.21 -18.26 -3.84
N ILE A 157 -5.42 -18.50 -5.14
CA ILE A 157 -6.44 -19.43 -5.63
C ILE A 157 -6.16 -20.86 -5.13
N LEU A 158 -4.90 -21.30 -5.19
CA LEU A 158 -4.50 -22.62 -4.73
C LEU A 158 -4.68 -22.78 -3.21
N GLY A 159 -4.24 -21.79 -2.43
CA GLY A 159 -4.43 -21.74 -0.99
C GLY A 159 -5.91 -21.75 -0.60
N LEU A 160 -6.74 -20.98 -1.30
CA LEU A 160 -8.20 -20.98 -1.11
C LEU A 160 -8.82 -22.34 -1.45
N GLY A 161 -8.40 -22.96 -2.57
CA GLY A 161 -8.86 -24.27 -3.00
C GLY A 161 -8.57 -25.36 -1.96
N LEU A 162 -7.31 -25.43 -1.49
CA LEU A 162 -6.91 -26.34 -0.42
C LEU A 162 -7.66 -26.03 0.88
N GLY A 163 -7.81 -24.75 1.22
CA GLY A 163 -8.54 -24.28 2.40
C GLY A 163 -9.99 -24.78 2.42
N ARG A 164 -10.68 -24.74 1.29
CA ARG A 164 -12.06 -25.25 1.16
C ARG A 164 -12.12 -26.76 1.11
N LEU A 165 -11.24 -27.41 0.35
CA LEU A 165 -11.23 -28.86 0.16
C LEU A 165 -10.96 -29.60 1.48
N TYR A 166 -9.99 -29.13 2.27
CA TYR A 166 -9.58 -29.75 3.54
C TYR A 166 -10.22 -29.10 4.78
N ARG A 167 -11.13 -28.12 4.60
CA ARG A 167 -11.76 -27.35 5.69
C ARG A 167 -10.73 -26.84 6.71
N LEU A 168 -9.64 -26.27 6.21
CA LEU A 168 -8.55 -25.78 7.05
C LEU A 168 -9.02 -24.65 7.98
N PRO A 169 -8.43 -24.50 9.17
CA PRO A 169 -8.81 -23.44 10.10
C PRO A 169 -8.44 -22.04 9.58
N ASP A 170 -9.15 -20.99 10.01
CA ASP A 170 -9.06 -19.64 9.44
C ASP A 170 -7.65 -19.02 9.49
N TYR A 171 -6.87 -19.33 10.55
CA TYR A 171 -5.49 -18.84 10.66
C TYR A 171 -4.58 -19.31 9.51
N THR A 172 -4.91 -20.42 8.84
CA THR A 172 -4.13 -20.89 7.68
C THR A 172 -4.21 -19.92 6.51
N MET A 173 -5.37 -19.29 6.28
CA MET A 173 -5.53 -18.28 5.24
C MET A 173 -4.68 -17.04 5.54
N MET A 174 -4.63 -16.62 6.81
CA MET A 174 -3.77 -15.51 7.25
C MET A 174 -2.29 -15.82 7.01
N VAL A 175 -1.85 -17.04 7.32
CA VAL A 175 -0.46 -17.48 7.10
C VAL A 175 -0.11 -17.50 5.61
N VAL A 176 -1.01 -17.99 4.75
CA VAL A 176 -0.81 -17.97 3.29
C VAL A 176 -0.60 -16.54 2.78
N VAL A 177 -1.45 -15.60 3.19
CA VAL A 177 -1.31 -14.19 2.79
C VAL A 177 -0.04 -13.57 3.33
N PHE A 178 0.32 -13.88 4.58
CA PHE A 178 1.55 -13.39 5.18
C PHE A 178 2.80 -13.90 4.45
N LEU A 179 2.85 -15.18 4.09
CA LEU A 179 3.95 -15.76 3.30
C LEU A 179 4.10 -15.12 1.93
N ILE A 180 2.98 -14.83 1.26
CA ILE A 180 2.98 -14.11 -0.02
C ILE A 180 3.49 -12.68 0.16
N ALA A 181 3.01 -11.97 1.19
CA ALA A 181 3.44 -10.61 1.50
C ALA A 181 4.92 -10.52 1.90
N LEU A 182 5.50 -11.59 2.44
CA LEU A 182 6.93 -11.69 2.73
C LEU A 182 7.79 -11.78 1.45
N GLY A 183 7.27 -12.26 0.33
CA GLY A 183 8.04 -12.43 -0.91
C GLY A 183 8.75 -11.13 -1.36
N PRO A 184 8.01 -10.02 -1.56
CA PRO A 184 8.59 -8.71 -1.88
C PRO A 184 9.53 -8.19 -0.79
N PHE A 185 9.23 -8.45 0.48
CA PHE A 185 10.04 -8.01 1.61
C PHE A 185 11.40 -8.74 1.67
N VAL A 186 11.41 -10.05 1.40
CA VAL A 186 12.62 -10.87 1.30
C VAL A 186 13.44 -10.45 0.09
N GLN A 187 12.81 -10.19 -1.06
CA GLN A 187 13.50 -9.63 -2.23
C GLN A 187 14.10 -8.24 -1.96
N TYR A 188 13.40 -7.38 -1.22
CA TYR A 188 13.93 -6.09 -0.79
C TYR A 188 15.15 -6.23 0.14
N ILE A 189 15.08 -7.15 1.13
CA ILE A 189 16.21 -7.42 2.04
C ILE A 189 17.40 -8.04 1.29
N LEU A 190 17.17 -8.95 0.35
CA LEU A 190 18.24 -9.57 -0.45
C LEU A 190 18.82 -8.63 -1.50
N SER A 191 18.05 -7.65 -1.98
CA SER A 191 18.51 -6.64 -2.95
C SER A 191 19.16 -5.42 -2.29
N LEU A 192 19.11 -5.28 -0.97
CA LEU A 192 19.97 -4.35 -0.24
C LEU A 192 21.43 -4.78 -0.48
N PRO A 193 22.22 -3.99 -1.23
CA PRO A 193 23.63 -4.30 -1.37
C PRO A 193 24.25 -4.26 0.03
N PRO A 194 25.13 -5.20 0.38
CA PRO A 194 25.91 -5.07 1.60
C PRO A 194 26.63 -3.73 1.53
N PHE A 195 26.40 -2.91 2.55
CA PHE A 195 26.78 -1.50 2.69
C PHE A 195 28.16 -1.19 2.08
N SER A 196 28.21 -0.95 0.78
CA SER A 196 29.45 -0.58 0.11
C SER A 196 29.54 0.94 0.14
N GLN A 197 30.26 1.43 1.15
CA GLN A 197 30.74 2.82 1.25
C GLN A 197 31.50 3.32 -0.01
N LYS A 198 31.65 2.52 -1.07
CA LYS A 198 32.31 2.91 -2.32
C LYS A 198 31.46 3.79 -3.25
N LYS A 199 30.12 3.81 -3.16
CA LYS A 199 29.30 4.67 -4.04
C LYS A 199 29.35 6.17 -3.69
N GLN A 200 29.51 6.53 -2.40
CA GLN A 200 29.71 7.94 -2.01
C GLN A 200 31.06 8.52 -2.45
N LYS A 201 32.08 7.68 -2.70
CA LYS A 201 33.40 8.14 -3.14
C LYS A 201 33.46 8.40 -4.66
N LYS A 202 32.61 7.73 -5.46
CA LYS A 202 32.53 7.95 -6.93
C LYS A 202 31.66 9.14 -7.32
N GLU A 203 30.61 9.49 -6.56
CA GLU A 203 29.79 10.69 -6.84
C GLU A 203 30.50 12.00 -6.48
N ARG A 204 31.37 12.01 -5.47
CA ARG A 204 32.19 13.21 -5.16
C ARG A 204 33.28 13.52 -6.19
N ALA A 205 33.56 12.60 -7.12
CA ALA A 205 34.52 12.80 -8.21
C ALA A 205 33.86 13.29 -9.51
N LYS A 206 32.52 13.28 -9.61
CA LYS A 206 31.79 13.59 -10.85
C LYS A 206 31.29 15.04 -10.94
N TYR A 207 31.38 15.81 -9.86
CA TYR A 207 31.15 17.25 -9.88
C TYR A 207 32.50 17.96 -9.89
N PRO A 208 32.82 18.79 -10.91
CA PRO A 208 34.00 19.64 -10.85
C PRO A 208 33.87 20.54 -9.61
N ARG A 209 34.88 20.52 -8.74
CA ARG A 209 34.97 21.46 -7.62
C ARG A 209 34.94 22.87 -8.21
N ILE A 210 33.81 23.55 -8.08
CA ILE A 210 33.71 24.99 -8.30
C ILE A 210 34.67 25.62 -7.30
N LYS A 211 35.82 26.10 -7.79
CA LYS A 211 36.73 26.94 -7.00
C LYS A 211 35.98 28.23 -6.74
N LEU A 212 35.36 28.35 -5.57
CA LEU A 212 34.86 29.63 -5.07
C LEU A 212 36.03 30.63 -5.12
N PRO A 213 35.88 31.78 -5.79
CA PRO A 213 36.91 32.80 -5.79
C PRO A 213 37.19 33.21 -4.34
N LYS A 214 38.46 33.07 -3.93
CA LYS A 214 38.96 33.51 -2.62
C LYS A 214 38.46 34.93 -2.37
N ARG A 215 37.76 35.12 -1.25
CA ARG A 215 37.51 36.41 -0.58
C ARG A 215 38.78 37.28 -0.63
N ARG A 216 38.91 38.12 -1.66
CA ARG A 216 39.86 39.24 -1.71
C ARG A 216 39.15 40.58 -1.88
N ALA A 217 37.89 40.59 -2.33
CA ALA A 217 37.08 41.81 -2.43
C ALA A 217 36.53 42.27 -1.07
N ALA A 218 36.15 41.33 -0.18
CA ALA A 218 35.60 41.68 1.14
C ALA A 218 36.65 42.19 2.14
N GLN A 219 37.93 41.79 2.00
CA GLN A 219 39.02 42.33 2.83
C GLN A 219 39.46 43.72 2.35
N LYS A 220 39.54 43.97 1.04
CA LYS A 220 39.88 45.30 0.50
C LYS A 220 38.85 46.38 0.85
N ALA A 221 37.55 46.04 0.97
CA ALA A 221 36.53 46.99 1.38
C ALA A 221 36.55 47.33 2.90
N GLN A 222 37.05 46.41 3.73
CA GLN A 222 37.22 46.66 5.17
C GLN A 222 38.46 47.51 5.47
N ASP A 223 39.52 47.40 4.65
CA ASP A 223 40.75 48.19 4.82
C ASP A 223 40.61 49.65 4.36
N THR A 224 39.78 49.94 3.34
CA THR A 224 39.45 51.33 2.94
C THR A 224 38.49 52.04 3.90
N LEU A 225 37.65 51.31 4.63
CA LEU A 225 36.76 51.89 5.65
C LEU A 225 37.48 52.22 6.98
N LYS A 226 38.61 51.56 7.27
CA LYS A 226 39.44 51.88 8.46
C LYS A 226 40.37 53.06 8.25
N THR A 227 40.86 53.30 7.03
CA THR A 227 41.74 54.44 6.72
C THR A 227 40.98 55.76 6.51
N GLY A 228 39.66 55.72 6.29
CA GLY A 228 38.81 56.93 6.20
C GLY A 228 38.32 57.51 7.53
N LYS A 229 38.57 56.85 8.67
CA LYS A 229 38.17 57.31 10.02
C LYS A 229 39.31 57.91 10.87
N MET A 230 40.51 58.06 10.29
CA MET A 230 41.66 58.74 10.91
C MET A 230 42.11 59.95 10.08
N LYS A 231 41.16 60.81 9.73
CA LYS A 231 41.39 62.21 9.38
C LYS A 231 40.34 63.07 10.06
#